data_AF-A0A7V1HA01-F1
#
_entry.id   AF-A0A7V1HA01-F1
#
_cell.length_a   1.000
_cell.length_b   1.000
_cell.length_c   1.000
_cell.angle_alpha   90.00
_cell.angle_beta   90.00
_cell.angle_gamma   90.00
#
_symmetry.space_group_name_H-M   'P 1'
#
loop_
_entity.id
_entity.type
_entity.pdbx_description
1 polymer ?
#
loop_
_entity_poly.entity_id
_entity_poly.type
_entity_poly.pdbx_seq_one_letter_code
_entity_poly.pdbx_strand_id
1 'polypeptide(L)'
;MVKKTYSVHPKSRQIDESELSSRELKDILSWRPPKRKPRIYADMDVPKYLIDYARDKLKWDIFCVRENDELMEQHDYYHFEGAKQLKRILLSFDDAFLNNRRFKLLETDGIIVFSNPGKSQLDSLIMLIRVNELLIDLLRRDSRAMKGIKIKMTTTGFTLKTLSESSQKISKFILW
;
A
#
# COMPACT_ATOMS: atom_id res chain seq x y z
N MET A 1 0.01 17.08 -24.32
CA MET A 1 -0.61 15.82 -23.81
C MET A 1 0.03 15.44 -22.48
N VAL A 2 -0.42 16.04 -21.37
CA VAL A 2 -0.04 15.66 -20.00
C VAL A 2 -1.23 15.99 -19.11
N LYS A 3 -1.91 14.98 -18.54
CA LYS A 3 -2.85 15.14 -17.42
C LYS A 3 -2.82 13.88 -16.54
N LYS A 4 -2.12 13.99 -15.41
CA LYS A 4 -2.29 13.11 -14.25
C LYS A 4 -2.16 13.98 -12.99
N THR A 5 -3.26 14.64 -12.66
CA THR A 5 -3.53 15.18 -11.34
C THR A 5 -4.35 14.14 -10.60
N TYR A 6 -3.82 13.62 -9.50
CA TYR A 6 -4.54 12.74 -8.59
C TYR A 6 -4.86 13.56 -7.35
N SER A 7 -6.13 13.58 -6.97
CA SER A 7 -6.60 14.13 -5.71
C SER A 7 -7.27 12.99 -4.97
N VAL A 8 -6.83 12.69 -3.75
CA VAL A 8 -7.49 11.71 -2.87
C VAL A 8 -8.04 12.47 -1.66
N HIS A 9 -9.20 13.08 -1.92
CA HIS A 9 -10.17 13.66 -0.98
C HIS A 9 -9.77 14.91 -0.16
N PRO A 10 -10.20 16.12 -0.59
CA PRO A 10 -10.50 17.19 0.35
C PRO A 10 -11.93 17.00 0.87
N LYS A 11 -12.11 17.12 2.19
CA LYS A 11 -13.38 17.39 2.94
C LYS A 11 -14.68 17.17 2.16
N SER A 12 -15.56 16.30 2.65
CA SER A 12 -16.97 16.15 2.26
C SER A 12 -17.60 17.44 1.67
N ARG A 13 -17.35 17.65 0.38
CA ARG A 13 -17.97 18.67 -0.44
C ARG A 13 -19.13 17.90 -1.06
N GLN A 14 -20.35 18.37 -0.90
CA GLN A 14 -21.42 17.90 -1.78
C GLN A 14 -20.97 18.24 -3.19
N ILE A 15 -20.52 17.24 -3.93
CA ILE A 15 -20.15 17.39 -5.33
C ILE A 15 -21.49 17.39 -6.06
N ASP A 16 -21.79 18.52 -6.71
CA ASP A 16 -22.93 18.63 -7.61
C ASP A 16 -22.69 17.68 -8.80
N GLU A 17 -23.65 16.79 -9.09
CA GLU A 17 -23.53 15.82 -10.19
C GLU A 17 -23.31 16.50 -11.55
N SER A 18 -23.68 17.78 -11.69
CA SER A 18 -23.44 18.60 -12.87
C SER A 18 -21.98 18.99 -13.09
N GLU A 19 -21.11 18.90 -12.07
CA GLU A 19 -19.68 19.20 -12.17
C GLU A 19 -18.83 17.98 -12.56
N LEU A 20 -19.40 16.77 -12.52
CA LEU A 20 -18.70 15.52 -12.80
C LEU A 20 -18.82 15.16 -14.28
N SER A 21 -17.70 14.83 -14.92
CA SER A 21 -17.76 14.32 -16.29
C SER A 21 -18.55 13.00 -16.35
N SER A 22 -19.18 12.70 -17.48
CA SER A 22 -19.94 11.46 -17.67
C SER A 22 -19.11 10.19 -17.43
N ARG A 23 -17.78 10.29 -17.50
CA ARG A 23 -16.85 9.21 -17.17
C ARG A 23 -16.67 9.06 -15.66
N GLU A 24 -16.54 10.17 -14.92
CA GLU A 24 -16.43 10.17 -13.45
C GLU A 24 -17.74 9.70 -12.81
N LEU A 25 -18.89 10.16 -13.32
CA LEU A 25 -20.20 9.67 -12.88
C LEU A 25 -20.34 8.17 -13.10
N LYS A 26 -19.91 7.63 -14.26
CA LYS A 26 -19.90 6.19 -14.50
C LYS A 26 -18.94 5.44 -13.58
N ASP A 27 -17.76 5.97 -13.29
CA ASP A 27 -16.81 5.34 -12.36
C ASP A 27 -17.36 5.31 -10.92
N ILE A 28 -18.04 6.37 -10.47
CA ILE A 28 -18.70 6.44 -9.15
C ILE A 28 -19.90 5.48 -9.10
N LEU A 29 -20.80 5.53 -10.09
CA LEU A 29 -22.00 4.69 -10.13
C LEU A 29 -21.68 3.21 -10.36
N SER A 30 -20.53 2.89 -10.98
CA SER A 30 -20.04 1.53 -11.12
C SER A 30 -19.19 1.05 -9.94
N TRP A 31 -19.04 1.88 -8.89
CA TRP A 31 -18.33 1.50 -7.69
C TRP A 31 -18.94 0.23 -7.12
N ARG A 32 -18.14 -0.82 -7.13
CA ARG A 32 -18.38 -2.04 -6.38
C ARG A 32 -17.13 -2.25 -5.54
N PRO A 33 -17.26 -2.68 -4.27
CA PRO A 33 -16.11 -3.02 -3.46
C PRO A 33 -15.24 -4.02 -4.25
N PRO A 34 -13.90 -3.87 -4.23
CA PRO A 34 -13.04 -4.76 -5.00
C PRO A 34 -13.33 -6.20 -4.61
N LYS A 35 -13.51 -7.07 -5.62
CA LYS A 35 -13.83 -8.50 -5.38
C LYS A 35 -12.77 -9.21 -4.53
N ARG A 36 -11.58 -8.62 -4.39
CA ARG A 36 -10.44 -9.18 -3.67
C ARG A 36 -9.95 -8.20 -2.62
N LYS A 37 -9.78 -8.72 -1.41
CA LYS A 37 -9.18 -8.02 -0.27
C LYS A 37 -7.67 -7.90 -0.49
N PRO A 38 -7.02 -6.82 -0.02
CA PRO A 38 -5.57 -6.75 0.04
C PRO A 38 -5.02 -7.95 0.81
N ARG A 39 -4.02 -8.64 0.22
CA ARG A 39 -3.32 -9.76 0.85
C ARG A 39 -1.96 -9.25 1.33
N ILE A 40 -1.79 -9.14 2.63
CA ILE A 40 -0.63 -8.52 3.27
C ILE A 40 0.19 -9.60 3.99
N TYR A 41 1.51 -9.45 3.91
CA TYR A 41 2.49 -10.07 4.79
C TYR A 41 2.99 -8.96 5.70
N ALA A 42 2.58 -8.98 6.96
CA ALA A 42 2.96 -7.99 7.94
C ALA A 42 4.22 -8.46 8.67
N ASP A 43 5.27 -7.66 8.55
CA ASP A 43 6.55 -7.88 9.20
C ASP A 43 6.44 -7.76 10.74
N MET A 44 7.50 -8.19 11.46
CA MET A 44 7.52 -8.20 12.92
C MET A 44 7.32 -6.79 13.48
N ASP A 45 7.88 -5.77 12.86
CA ASP A 45 7.82 -4.40 13.35
C ASP A 45 6.43 -3.75 13.25
N VAL A 46 5.48 -4.35 12.53
CA VAL A 46 4.12 -3.86 12.41
C VAL A 46 3.37 -4.07 13.74
N PRO A 47 2.87 -2.99 14.38
CA PRO A 47 2.18 -3.11 15.65
C PRO A 47 0.87 -3.90 15.58
N LYS A 48 0.59 -4.71 16.60
CA LYS A 48 -0.64 -5.52 16.70
C LYS A 48 -1.91 -4.72 16.48
N TYR A 49 -2.00 -3.50 17.04
CA TYR A 49 -3.21 -2.67 16.89
C TYR A 49 -3.52 -2.30 15.43
N LEU A 50 -2.51 -2.17 14.55
CA LEU A 50 -2.73 -1.95 13.12
C LEU A 50 -3.21 -3.22 12.44
N ILE A 51 -2.66 -4.37 12.81
CA ILE A 51 -3.08 -5.68 12.30
C ILE A 51 -4.55 -5.93 12.64
N ASP A 52 -4.92 -5.72 13.90
CA ASP A 52 -6.29 -5.88 14.38
C ASP A 52 -7.23 -4.91 13.64
N TYR A 53 -6.88 -3.63 13.56
CA TYR A 53 -7.68 -2.65 12.84
C TYR A 53 -7.86 -3.00 11.36
N ALA A 54 -6.79 -3.42 10.67
CA ALA A 54 -6.83 -3.76 9.26
C ALA A 54 -7.66 -5.03 8.99
N ARG A 55 -7.60 -6.05 9.86
CA ARG A 55 -8.45 -7.25 9.76
C ARG A 55 -9.90 -6.94 10.08
N ASP A 56 -10.17 -6.22 11.15
CA ASP A 56 -11.52 -6.05 11.68
C ASP A 56 -12.30 -4.97 10.94
N LYS A 57 -11.65 -3.85 10.61
CA LYS A 57 -12.30 -2.69 10.00
C LYS A 57 -12.11 -2.64 8.50
N LEU A 58 -10.89 -2.90 8.01
CA LEU A 58 -10.56 -2.82 6.58
C LEU A 58 -10.73 -4.17 5.85
N LYS A 59 -10.94 -5.26 6.59
CA LYS A 59 -11.13 -6.62 6.09
C LYS A 59 -9.98 -7.14 5.22
N TRP A 60 -8.75 -6.72 5.51
CA TRP A 60 -7.56 -7.23 4.85
C TRP A 60 -7.30 -8.71 5.19
N ASP A 61 -6.73 -9.46 4.24
CA ASP A 61 -6.17 -10.80 4.49
C ASP A 61 -4.71 -10.62 4.91
N ILE A 62 -4.42 -10.74 6.21
CA ILE A 62 -3.08 -10.48 6.75
C ILE A 62 -2.47 -11.76 7.32
N PHE A 63 -1.29 -12.10 6.82
CA PHE A 63 -0.35 -13.03 7.44
C PHE A 63 0.61 -12.20 8.31
N CYS A 64 0.70 -12.46 9.62
CA CYS A 64 1.51 -11.66 10.54
C CYS A 64 2.66 -12.49 11.12
N VAL A 65 3.90 -11.99 11.00
CA VAL A 65 5.09 -12.67 11.52
C VAL A 65 5.00 -12.91 13.03
N ARG A 66 4.44 -11.97 13.79
CA ARG A 66 4.28 -12.08 15.26
C ARG A 66 3.39 -13.23 15.73
N GLU A 67 2.65 -13.87 14.83
CA GLU A 67 1.75 -14.98 15.16
C GLU A 67 2.44 -16.35 14.99
N ASN A 68 3.71 -16.37 14.59
CA ASN A 68 4.50 -17.58 14.42
C ASN A 68 5.92 -17.38 15.00
N ASP A 69 6.20 -18.10 16.08
CA ASP A 69 7.45 -18.01 16.84
C ASP A 69 8.68 -18.31 15.97
N GLU A 70 8.60 -19.29 15.06
CA GLU A 70 9.72 -19.65 14.17
C GLU A 70 10.08 -18.55 13.18
N LEU A 71 9.11 -17.68 12.85
CA LEU A 71 9.29 -16.57 11.95
C LEU A 71 9.87 -15.33 12.64
N MET A 72 9.62 -15.16 13.93
CA MET A 72 10.04 -13.95 14.64
C MET A 72 11.57 -13.77 14.70
N GLU A 73 12.32 -14.87 14.63
CA GLU A 73 13.79 -14.87 14.68
C GLU A 73 14.43 -14.82 13.28
N GLN A 74 13.63 -14.84 12.21
CA GLN A 74 14.16 -14.82 10.86
C GLN A 74 14.63 -13.42 10.45
N HIS A 75 15.51 -13.38 9.46
CA HIS A 75 16.08 -12.14 8.94
C HIS A 75 15.21 -11.55 7.82
N ASP A 76 15.33 -10.24 7.55
CA ASP A 76 14.47 -9.51 6.58
C ASP A 76 14.32 -10.18 5.21
N TYR A 77 15.40 -10.82 4.72
CA TYR A 77 15.38 -11.48 3.42
C TYR A 77 14.46 -12.72 3.41
N TYR A 78 14.37 -13.43 4.53
CA TYR A 78 13.40 -14.51 4.71
C TYR A 78 11.97 -13.97 4.60
N HIS A 79 11.65 -12.86 5.27
CA HIS A 79 10.33 -12.23 5.20
C HIS A 79 10.00 -11.72 3.79
N PHE A 80 10.99 -11.15 3.10
CA PHE A 80 10.85 -10.75 1.70
C PHE A 80 10.50 -11.93 0.79
N GLU A 81 11.24 -13.05 0.87
CA GLU A 81 10.95 -14.24 0.07
C GLU A 81 9.62 -14.90 0.49
N GLY A 82 9.29 -14.91 1.79
CA GLY A 82 8.01 -15.41 2.29
C GLY A 82 6.81 -14.63 1.74
N ALA A 83 6.88 -13.29 1.74
CA ALA A 83 5.83 -12.44 1.16
C ALA A 83 5.62 -12.74 -0.33
N LYS A 84 6.72 -12.89 -1.09
CA LYS A 84 6.71 -13.24 -2.51
C LYS A 84 6.15 -14.63 -2.77
N GLN A 85 6.58 -15.65 -2.03
CA GLN A 85 6.08 -17.02 -2.19
C GLN A 85 4.57 -17.10 -1.92
N LEU A 86 4.09 -16.38 -0.92
CA LEU A 86 2.67 -16.30 -0.56
C LEU A 86 1.86 -15.36 -1.47
N LYS A 87 2.52 -14.62 -2.37
CA LYS A 87 1.93 -13.59 -3.23
C LYS A 87 1.17 -12.54 -2.44
N ARG A 88 1.88 -11.95 -1.48
CA ARG A 88 1.39 -10.95 -0.52
C ARG A 88 2.23 -9.69 -0.62
N ILE A 89 1.59 -8.54 -0.42
CA ILE A 89 2.27 -7.26 -0.29
C ILE A 89 2.94 -7.23 1.08
N LEU A 90 4.26 -6.99 1.12
CA LEU A 90 4.99 -6.84 2.38
C LEU A 90 4.71 -5.46 2.99
N LEU A 91 4.29 -5.43 4.25
CA LEU A 91 4.12 -4.21 5.05
C LEU A 91 5.14 -4.23 6.20
N SER A 92 5.91 -3.15 6.34
CA SER A 92 6.94 -3.00 7.38
C SER A 92 7.07 -1.52 7.80
N PHE A 93 7.70 -1.26 8.93
CA PHE A 93 8.18 0.07 9.35
C PHE A 93 9.68 0.25 9.09
N ASP A 94 10.40 -0.78 8.64
CA ASP A 94 11.82 -0.74 8.33
C ASP A 94 12.09 -0.26 6.90
N ASP A 95 12.75 0.90 6.81
CA ASP A 95 13.20 1.50 5.56
C ASP A 95 14.22 0.63 4.80
N ALA A 96 14.86 -0.35 5.45
CA ALA A 96 15.79 -1.28 4.80
C ALA A 96 15.13 -2.02 3.62
N PHE A 97 13.83 -2.33 3.70
CA PHE A 97 13.08 -2.97 2.61
C PHE A 97 13.00 -2.11 1.35
N LEU A 98 13.26 -0.80 1.42
CA LEU A 98 13.33 0.08 0.26
C LEU A 98 14.65 -0.05 -0.52
N ASN A 99 15.65 -0.77 0.01
CA ASN A 99 16.91 -1.00 -0.67
C ASN A 99 16.70 -1.88 -1.92
N ASN A 100 16.90 -1.29 -3.10
CA ASN A 100 16.66 -1.95 -4.39
C ASN A 100 17.80 -2.89 -4.84
N ARG A 101 18.94 -2.90 -4.15
CA ARG A 101 20.02 -3.86 -4.38
C ARG A 101 19.74 -5.15 -3.63
N ARG A 102 19.31 -5.03 -2.36
CA ARG A 102 18.98 -6.16 -1.48
C ARG A 102 17.61 -6.77 -1.81
N PHE A 103 16.60 -5.94 -2.03
CA PHE A 103 15.23 -6.35 -2.32
C PHE A 103 14.83 -5.82 -3.70
N LYS A 104 14.96 -6.62 -4.76
CA LYS A 104 14.74 -6.13 -6.12
C LYS A 104 13.26 -5.85 -6.38
N LEU A 105 12.99 -4.71 -7.03
CA LEU A 105 11.62 -4.28 -7.38
C LEU A 105 10.85 -5.35 -8.16
N LEU A 106 11.43 -5.91 -9.23
CA LEU A 106 10.75 -6.88 -10.10
C LEU A 106 10.40 -8.21 -9.42
N GLU A 107 11.02 -8.50 -8.28
CA GLU A 107 10.86 -9.76 -7.57
C GLU A 107 9.76 -9.70 -6.50
N THR A 108 9.21 -8.52 -6.19
CA THR A 108 8.16 -8.36 -5.18
C THR A 108 6.77 -8.25 -5.79
N ASP A 109 5.77 -8.77 -5.06
CA ASP A 109 4.34 -8.50 -5.29
C ASP A 109 3.87 -7.16 -4.65
N GLY A 110 4.81 -6.39 -4.09
CA GLY A 110 4.60 -5.07 -3.52
C GLY A 110 5.29 -4.94 -2.16
N ILE A 111 5.90 -3.78 -1.89
CA ILE A 111 6.38 -3.41 -0.55
C ILE A 111 5.76 -2.09 -0.16
N ILE A 112 5.28 -2.00 1.07
CA ILE A 112 4.81 -0.77 1.70
C ILE A 112 5.60 -0.58 2.98
N VAL A 113 6.28 0.55 3.10
CA VAL A 113 6.99 0.93 4.32
C VAL A 113 6.33 2.14 4.93
N PHE A 114 5.92 2.04 6.20
CA PHE A 114 5.39 3.17 6.97
C PHE A 114 6.53 3.89 7.67
N SER A 115 6.82 5.11 7.24
CA SER A 115 7.80 5.97 7.88
C SER A 115 7.13 6.76 8.99
N ASN A 116 7.28 6.29 10.23
CA ASN A 116 6.74 6.97 11.42
C ASN A 116 7.86 7.46 12.36
N PRO A 117 8.52 8.58 12.04
CA PRO A 117 9.65 9.08 12.82
C PRO A 117 9.29 9.46 14.26
N GLY A 118 8.00 9.63 14.60
CA GLY A 118 7.51 9.95 15.95
C GLY A 118 6.78 8.81 16.66
N LYS A 119 6.64 7.63 16.04
CA LYS A 119 5.90 6.45 16.55
C LYS A 119 4.46 6.74 17.02
N SER A 120 3.83 7.81 16.51
CA SER A 120 2.45 8.15 16.84
C SER A 120 1.50 7.05 16.36
N GLN A 121 0.62 6.60 17.26
CA GLN A 121 -0.40 5.60 16.95
C GLN A 121 -1.40 6.15 15.93
N LEU A 122 -1.82 7.40 16.11
CA LEU A 122 -2.78 8.06 15.23
C LEU A 122 -2.21 8.21 13.81
N ASP A 123 -0.95 8.60 13.69
CA ASP A 123 -0.29 8.75 12.39
C ASP A 123 -0.22 7.42 11.64
N SER A 124 0.08 6.34 12.36
CA SER A 124 0.11 4.98 11.79
C SER A 124 -1.27 4.53 11.32
N LEU A 125 -2.33 4.85 12.07
CA LEU A 125 -3.71 4.57 11.68
C LEU A 125 -4.13 5.40 10.46
N ILE A 126 -3.76 6.68 10.40
CA ILE A 126 -4.03 7.54 9.25
C ILE A 126 -3.34 6.97 8.01
N MET A 127 -2.05 6.62 8.11
CA MET A 127 -1.33 5.98 6.99
C MET A 127 -1.98 4.67 6.55
N LEU A 128 -2.47 3.85 7.49
CA LEU A 128 -3.19 2.61 7.20
C LEU A 128 -4.49 2.86 6.43
N ILE A 129 -5.27 3.86 6.82
CA ILE A 129 -6.50 4.24 6.13
C ILE A 129 -6.18 4.75 4.73
N ARG A 130 -5.18 5.63 4.58
CA ARG A 130 -4.78 6.19 3.28
C ARG A 130 -4.25 5.13 2.33
N VAL A 131 -3.43 4.20 2.83
CA VAL A 131 -2.92 3.13 1.96
C VAL A 131 -4.03 2.16 1.57
N ASN A 132 -5.05 1.97 2.41
CA ASN A 132 -6.23 1.18 2.04
C ASN A 132 -6.99 1.80 0.86
N GLU A 133 -7.23 3.12 0.89
CA GLU A 133 -7.84 3.84 -0.24
C GLU A 133 -7.03 3.61 -1.52
N LEU A 134 -5.70 3.80 -1.44
CA LEU A 134 -4.79 3.57 -2.57
C LEU A 134 -4.83 2.12 -3.09
N LEU A 135 -4.78 1.13 -2.18
CA LEU A 135 -4.79 -0.28 -2.54
C LEU A 135 -6.12 -0.71 -3.17
N ILE A 136 -7.25 -0.22 -2.67
CA ILE A 136 -8.56 -0.48 -3.25
C ILE A 136 -8.59 0.01 -4.71
N ASP A 137 -8.10 1.23 -4.96
CA ASP A 137 -8.07 1.81 -6.30
C ASP A 137 -7.15 1.05 -7.27
N LEU A 138 -5.98 0.62 -6.79
CA LEU A 138 -5.02 -0.16 -7.58
C LEU A 138 -5.55 -1.57 -7.87
N LEU A 139 -6.01 -2.27 -6.84
CA LEU A 139 -6.48 -3.66 -6.94
C LEU A 139 -7.82 -3.79 -7.67
N ARG A 140 -8.62 -2.72 -7.75
CA ARG A 140 -9.81 -2.66 -8.63
C ARG A 140 -9.43 -2.90 -10.09
N ARG A 141 -8.27 -2.40 -10.53
CA ARG A 141 -7.82 -2.42 -11.93
C ARG A 141 -7.06 -3.69 -12.25
N ASP A 142 -6.14 -4.09 -11.37
CA ASP A 142 -5.35 -5.31 -11.52
C ASP A 142 -4.99 -5.87 -10.12
N SER A 143 -5.30 -7.14 -9.90
CA SER A 143 -4.90 -7.86 -8.69
C SER A 143 -3.39 -7.96 -8.46
N ARG A 144 -2.58 -7.72 -9.49
CA ARG A 144 -1.11 -7.67 -9.44
C ARG A 144 -0.58 -6.24 -9.58
N ALA A 145 -1.43 -5.22 -9.42
CA ALA A 145 -1.05 -3.81 -9.60
C ALA A 145 0.15 -3.38 -8.74
N MET A 146 0.40 -4.07 -7.62
CA MET A 146 1.53 -3.79 -6.72
C MET A 146 2.82 -4.52 -7.09
N LYS A 147 2.79 -5.45 -8.05
CA LYS A 147 4.00 -6.13 -8.52
C LYS A 147 4.99 -5.12 -9.09
N GLY A 148 6.25 -5.18 -8.66
CA GLY A 148 7.25 -4.22 -9.12
C GLY A 148 7.18 -2.86 -8.42
N ILE A 149 6.35 -2.69 -7.38
CA ILE A 149 6.12 -1.41 -6.71
C ILE A 149 6.66 -1.45 -5.27
N LYS A 150 7.33 -0.37 -4.87
CA LYS A 150 7.54 -0.04 -3.45
C LYS A 150 6.93 1.31 -3.12
N ILE A 151 6.29 1.40 -1.96
CA ILE A 151 5.69 2.62 -1.46
C ILE A 151 6.33 2.95 -0.11
N LYS A 152 6.84 4.17 0.04
CA LYS A 152 7.17 4.73 1.35
C LYS A 152 6.09 5.71 1.75
N MET A 153 5.38 5.44 2.83
CA MET A 153 4.29 6.25 3.37
C MET A 153 4.81 7.19 4.45
N THR A 154 4.30 8.42 4.47
CA THR A 154 4.47 9.38 5.56
C THR A 154 3.09 9.96 5.91
N THR A 155 3.02 10.76 6.98
CA THR A 155 1.80 11.48 7.34
C THR A 155 1.40 12.56 6.34
N THR A 156 2.34 13.03 5.50
CA THR A 156 2.12 14.12 4.54
C THR A 156 1.91 13.64 3.11
N GLY A 157 2.35 12.43 2.79
CA GLY A 157 2.19 11.85 1.47
C GLY A 157 2.82 10.47 1.35
N PHE A 158 3.15 10.09 0.13
CA PHE A 158 3.89 8.87 -0.13
C PHE A 158 4.85 9.00 -1.32
N THR A 159 5.91 8.21 -1.29
CA THR A 159 6.83 8.03 -2.40
C THR A 159 6.53 6.70 -3.08
N LEU A 160 6.18 6.74 -4.36
CA LEU A 160 6.02 5.58 -5.21
C LEU A 160 7.33 5.30 -5.97
N LYS A 161 7.89 4.10 -5.80
CA LYS A 161 9.01 3.60 -6.59
C LYS A 161 8.52 2.48 -7.50
N THR A 162 8.79 2.62 -8.80
CA THR A 162 8.43 1.65 -9.83
C THR A 162 9.52 1.62 -10.92
N LEU A 163 9.35 0.79 -11.93
CA LEU A 163 10.15 0.82 -13.16
C LEU A 163 9.35 1.48 -14.28
N SER A 164 10.04 2.25 -15.13
CA SER A 164 9.53 2.71 -16.41
C SER A 164 9.40 1.54 -17.39
N GLU A 165 8.73 1.78 -18.52
CA GLU A 165 8.72 0.86 -19.66
C GLU A 165 10.14 0.57 -20.19
N SER A 166 11.07 1.52 -20.02
CA SER A 166 12.49 1.38 -20.33
C SER A 166 13.34 0.75 -19.21
N SER A 167 12.71 0.13 -18.21
CA SER A 167 13.37 -0.49 -17.05
C SER A 167 14.21 0.46 -16.19
N GLN A 168 13.98 1.78 -16.29
CA GLN A 168 14.60 2.78 -15.43
C GLN A 168 13.77 2.95 -14.15
N LYS A 169 14.44 3.16 -13.01
CA LYS A 169 13.76 3.37 -11.72
C LYS A 169 13.12 4.76 -11.71
N ILE A 170 11.81 4.81 -11.54
CA ILE A 170 11.05 6.04 -11.33
C ILE A 170 10.71 6.15 -9.85
N SER A 171 10.94 7.33 -9.27
CA SER A 171 10.50 7.68 -7.92
C SER A 171 9.68 8.95 -7.97
N LYS A 172 8.45 8.92 -7.46
CA LYS A 172 7.58 10.09 -7.42
C LYS A 172 6.99 10.28 -6.02
N PHE A 173 7.14 11.47 -5.47
CA PHE A 173 6.44 11.86 -4.24
C PHE A 173 5.07 12.45 -4.57
N ILE A 174 4.07 12.11 -3.78
CA ILE A 174 2.67 12.52 -3.93
C ILE A 174 2.18 12.94 -2.55
N LEU A 175 1.67 14.17 -2.44
CA LEU A 175 0.99 14.67 -1.23
C LEU A 175 -0.43 14.09 -1.16
N TRP A 176 -0.93 13.90 0.06
CA TRP A 176 -2.33 13.50 0.29
C TRP A 176 -3.33 14.50 -0.31
#